data_AF-A0A5C7AQ67-F1
#
_entry.id   AF-A0A5C7AQ67-F1
#
_cell.length_a   1.000
_cell.length_b   1.000
_cell.length_c   1.000
_cell.angle_alpha   90.00
_cell.angle_beta   90.00
_cell.angle_gamma   90.00
#
_symmetry.space_group_name_H-M   'P 1'
#
loop_
_entity.id
_entity.type
_entity.pdbx_description
1 polymer ?
#
loop_
_entity_poly.entity_id
_entity_poly.type
_entity_poly.pdbx_seq_one_letter_code
_entity_poly.pdbx_strand_id
1 'polypeptide(L)'
;MKNWIFIKNKLTHPMALASLLLLVMLTIYSVLKAVDNWQWKVAVICIGILSWFLYKDRYKHPVIWLVLFTVLLIDLYFDYFTVANHHFMFVLMVGAVISYNYHQRKDILFINIQWLLVLVIAASVLQKLMSPQFMSGDFYYFMMNRGFLFQSFMNVVPGSVEIINSNDDLFASLKKSDPNLGLTITFRDVVPNLGVICQVFAWTTIAMELLVASALLLKPKKTWTHLLLILMIIGILCTRIETGFMALLAICGLMLSEKGFLKGIYVIIITGCILLIATRIGMH
;
A
#
# COMPACT_ATOMS: atom_id res chain seq x y z
N MET A 1 1.61 -11.40 -32.53
CA MET A 1 0.13 -11.16 -32.48
C MET A 1 -0.64 -12.07 -31.52
N LYS A 2 -0.44 -13.40 -31.49
CA LYS A 2 -1.23 -14.32 -30.61
C LYS A 2 -1.19 -13.95 -29.11
N ASN A 3 -0.02 -13.59 -28.58
CA ASN A 3 0.13 -13.21 -27.16
C ASN A 3 -0.63 -11.91 -26.82
N TRP A 4 -0.71 -10.95 -27.75
CA TRP A 4 -1.46 -9.71 -27.56
C TRP A 4 -2.97 -9.97 -27.47
N ILE A 5 -3.48 -10.87 -28.30
CA ILE A 5 -4.89 -11.29 -28.27
C ILE A 5 -5.21 -11.97 -26.94
N PHE A 6 -4.32 -12.83 -26.44
CA PHE A 6 -4.48 -13.48 -25.14
C PHE A 6 -4.50 -12.48 -23.97
N ILE A 7 -3.54 -11.54 -23.94
CA ILE A 7 -3.48 -10.49 -22.91
C ILE A 7 -4.74 -9.62 -22.96
N LYS A 8 -5.14 -9.19 -24.16
CA LYS A 8 -6.36 -8.39 -24.36
C LYS A 8 -7.59 -9.13 -23.82
N ASN A 9 -7.70 -10.44 -24.06
CA ASN A 9 -8.82 -11.25 -23.60
C ASN A 9 -8.82 -11.53 -22.09
N LYS A 10 -7.69 -11.39 -21.39
CA LYS A 10 -7.71 -11.39 -19.91
C LYS A 10 -8.08 -10.02 -19.34
N LEU A 11 -7.68 -8.93 -20.00
CA LEU A 11 -8.02 -7.57 -19.59
C LEU A 11 -9.50 -7.20 -19.80
N THR A 12 -10.25 -7.99 -20.57
CA THR A 12 -11.72 -7.86 -20.72
C THR A 12 -12.48 -8.28 -19.45
N HIS A 13 -11.85 -9.05 -18.56
CA HIS A 13 -12.45 -9.50 -17.30
C HIS A 13 -11.71 -8.90 -16.07
N PRO A 14 -11.73 -7.56 -15.90
CA PRO A 14 -10.92 -6.88 -14.89
C PRO A 14 -11.23 -7.34 -13.46
N MET A 15 -12.49 -7.65 -13.13
CA MET A 15 -12.87 -8.10 -11.79
C MET A 15 -12.27 -9.46 -11.43
N ALA A 16 -12.27 -10.41 -12.38
CA ALA A 16 -11.68 -11.73 -12.16
C ALA A 16 -10.15 -11.62 -12.02
N LEU A 17 -9.51 -10.81 -12.87
CA LEU A 17 -8.08 -10.55 -12.80
C LEU A 17 -7.69 -9.86 -11.49
N ALA A 18 -8.41 -8.82 -11.10
CA ALA A 18 -8.18 -8.09 -9.87
C ALA A 18 -8.39 -8.96 -8.63
N SER A 19 -9.41 -9.82 -8.62
CA SER A 19 -9.65 -10.79 -7.54
C SER A 19 -8.52 -11.82 -7.45
N LEU A 20 -8.00 -12.30 -8.59
CA LEU A 20 -6.86 -13.22 -8.60
C LEU A 20 -5.59 -12.55 -8.07
N LEU A 21 -5.31 -11.32 -8.49
CA LEU A 21 -4.15 -10.55 -8.02
C LEU A 21 -4.26 -10.23 -6.53
N LEU A 22 -5.46 -9.89 -6.04
CA LEU A 22 -5.74 -9.73 -4.63
C LEU A 22 -5.49 -11.03 -3.86
N LEU A 23 -5.95 -12.17 -4.38
CA LEU A 23 -5.75 -13.47 -3.75
C LEU A 23 -4.25 -13.80 -3.62
N VAL A 24 -3.47 -13.57 -4.67
CA VAL A 24 -2.01 -13.76 -4.63
C VAL A 24 -1.38 -12.86 -3.57
N MET A 25 -1.76 -11.58 -3.56
CA MET A 25 -1.26 -10.61 -2.60
C MET A 25 -1.57 -11.00 -1.15
N LEU A 26 -2.81 -11.40 -0.87
CA LEU A 26 -3.25 -11.84 0.46
C LEU A 26 -2.54 -13.12 0.89
N THR A 27 -2.30 -14.04 -0.05
CA THR A 27 -1.56 -15.26 0.24
C THR A 27 -0.13 -14.94 0.66
N ILE A 28 0.57 -14.09 -0.10
CA ILE A 28 1.92 -13.65 0.23
C ILE A 28 1.94 -12.94 1.58
N TYR A 29 1.04 -11.99 1.79
CA TYR A 29 0.89 -11.28 3.05
C TYR A 29 0.70 -12.24 4.23
N SER A 30 -0.23 -13.18 4.10
CA SER A 30 -0.55 -14.16 5.16
C SER A 30 0.65 -15.07 5.46
N VAL A 31 1.40 -15.49 4.44
CA VAL A 31 2.61 -16.31 4.60
C VAL A 31 3.71 -15.53 5.33
N LEU A 32 3.92 -14.26 4.97
CA LEU A 32 4.92 -13.42 5.63
C LEU A 32 4.57 -13.17 7.10
N LYS A 33 3.30 -12.86 7.39
CA LYS A 33 2.79 -12.65 8.74
C LYS A 33 2.55 -13.94 9.54
N ALA A 34 2.67 -15.11 8.92
CA ALA A 34 2.58 -16.39 9.61
C ALA A 34 3.79 -16.64 10.54
N VAL A 35 4.92 -15.99 10.29
CA VAL A 35 6.14 -16.15 11.11
C VAL A 35 5.89 -15.79 12.56
N ASP A 36 5.17 -14.70 12.82
CA ASP A 36 4.94 -14.20 14.18
C ASP A 36 3.88 -15.03 14.95
N ASN A 37 3.01 -15.75 14.24
CA ASN A 37 1.78 -16.33 14.77
C ASN A 37 1.47 -17.72 14.16
N TRP A 38 2.51 -18.53 14.01
CA TRP A 38 2.48 -19.73 13.16
C TRP A 38 1.41 -20.76 13.55
N GLN A 39 1.18 -20.96 14.85
CA GLN A 39 0.38 -22.06 15.38
C GLN A 39 -1.06 -22.09 14.84
N TRP A 40 -1.71 -20.92 14.77
CA TRP A 40 -3.08 -20.83 14.26
C TRP A 40 -3.11 -20.43 12.78
N LYS A 41 -2.18 -19.57 12.31
CA LYS A 41 -2.17 -19.12 10.91
C LYS A 41 -1.93 -20.25 9.92
N VAL A 42 -1.03 -21.19 10.25
CA VAL A 42 -0.77 -22.35 9.38
C VAL A 42 -2.03 -23.19 9.21
N ALA A 43 -2.78 -23.47 10.28
CA ALA A 43 -4.02 -24.24 10.19
C ALA A 43 -5.04 -23.58 9.26
N VAL A 44 -5.24 -22.26 9.41
CA VAL A 44 -6.21 -21.50 8.60
C VAL A 44 -5.74 -21.42 7.13
N ILE A 45 -4.45 -21.22 6.88
CA ILE A 45 -3.86 -21.25 5.53
C ILE A 45 -4.00 -22.65 4.90
N CYS A 46 -3.76 -23.73 5.66
CA CYS A 46 -3.94 -25.10 5.19
C CYS A 46 -5.39 -25.36 4.75
N ILE A 47 -6.39 -24.87 5.49
CA ILE A 47 -7.80 -24.95 5.08
C ILE A 47 -8.02 -24.22 3.74
N GLY A 48 -7.44 -23.02 3.59
CA GLY A 48 -7.47 -22.27 2.34
C GLY A 48 -6.87 -23.06 1.17
N ILE A 49 -5.68 -23.64 1.35
CA ILE A 49 -4.99 -24.44 0.33
C ILE A 49 -5.80 -25.72 -0.01
N LEU A 50 -6.30 -26.44 1.00
CA LEU A 50 -7.12 -27.63 0.78
C LEU A 50 -8.37 -27.28 -0.02
N SER A 51 -9.06 -26.19 0.34
CA SER A 51 -10.22 -25.72 -0.41
C SER A 51 -9.88 -25.36 -1.86
N TRP A 52 -8.68 -24.81 -2.13
CA TRP A 52 -8.22 -24.53 -3.49
C TRP A 52 -8.10 -25.79 -4.37
N PHE A 53 -7.70 -26.93 -3.79
CA PHE A 53 -7.60 -28.20 -4.52
C PHE A 53 -8.94 -28.90 -4.71
N LEU A 54 -9.88 -28.72 -3.77
CA LEU A 54 -11.17 -29.41 -3.79
C LEU A 54 -12.20 -28.79 -4.76
N TYR A 55 -12.10 -27.50 -5.07
CA TYR A 55 -13.12 -26.79 -5.87
C TYR A 55 -12.67 -26.46 -7.31
N LYS A 56 -13.59 -26.61 -8.28
CA LYS A 56 -13.32 -26.40 -9.71
C LYS A 56 -13.14 -24.91 -10.07
N ASP A 57 -13.96 -24.02 -9.50
CA ASP A 57 -13.92 -22.57 -9.71
C ASP A 57 -13.16 -21.84 -8.59
N ARG A 58 -11.88 -22.21 -8.45
CA ARG A 58 -11.01 -21.92 -7.31
C ARG A 58 -11.12 -20.49 -6.78
N TYR A 59 -10.85 -19.47 -7.59
CA TYR A 59 -10.83 -18.06 -7.14
C TYR A 59 -12.21 -17.46 -6.82
N LYS A 60 -13.31 -18.13 -7.20
CA LYS A 60 -14.67 -17.65 -6.93
C LYS A 60 -15.27 -18.27 -5.67
N HIS A 61 -14.64 -19.31 -5.13
CA HIS A 61 -15.24 -20.07 -4.05
C HIS A 61 -15.30 -19.24 -2.76
N PRO A 62 -16.49 -19.08 -2.13
CA PRO A 62 -16.66 -18.17 -0.99
C PRO A 62 -15.82 -18.58 0.22
N VAL A 63 -15.58 -19.88 0.41
CA VAL A 63 -14.79 -20.41 1.53
C VAL A 63 -13.38 -19.81 1.56
N ILE A 64 -12.71 -19.66 0.41
CA ILE A 64 -11.34 -19.11 0.36
C ILE A 64 -11.34 -17.66 0.86
N TRP A 65 -12.31 -16.88 0.41
CA TRP A 65 -12.44 -15.49 0.82
C TRP A 65 -12.84 -15.36 2.29
N LEU A 66 -13.73 -16.21 2.80
CA LEU A 66 -14.09 -16.24 4.21
C LEU A 66 -12.91 -16.61 5.10
N VAL A 67 -12.12 -17.61 4.72
CA VAL A 67 -10.88 -18.00 5.41
C VAL A 67 -9.91 -16.82 5.49
N LEU A 68 -9.62 -16.16 4.36
CA LEU A 68 -8.75 -14.99 4.33
C LEU A 68 -9.31 -13.81 5.12
N PHE A 69 -10.62 -13.57 5.04
CA PHE A 69 -11.29 -12.53 5.80
C PHE A 69 -11.15 -12.76 7.31
N THR A 70 -11.33 -14.00 7.78
CA THR A 70 -11.13 -14.37 9.18
C THR A 70 -9.69 -14.17 9.61
N VAL A 71 -8.69 -14.58 8.81
CA VAL A 71 -7.27 -14.31 9.11
C VAL A 71 -7.01 -12.81 9.28
N LEU A 72 -7.49 -12.00 8.34
CA LEU A 72 -7.29 -10.55 8.39
C LEU A 72 -7.99 -9.89 9.59
N LEU A 73 -9.18 -10.37 9.98
CA LEU A 73 -9.88 -9.87 11.17
C LEU A 73 -9.13 -10.21 12.46
N ILE A 74 -8.59 -11.43 12.55
CA ILE A 74 -7.79 -11.85 13.70
C ILE A 74 -6.50 -11.01 13.78
N ASP A 75 -5.81 -10.81 12.65
CA ASP A 75 -4.62 -9.95 12.58
C ASP A 75 -4.95 -8.52 13.01
N LEU A 76 -6.05 -7.96 12.50
CA LEU A 76 -6.50 -6.63 12.87
C LEU A 76 -6.85 -6.51 14.36
N TYR A 77 -7.39 -7.56 14.97
CA TYR A 77 -7.73 -7.58 16.38
C TYR A 77 -6.47 -7.59 17.27
N PHE A 78 -5.49 -8.45 16.96
CA PHE A 78 -4.27 -8.57 17.76
C PHE A 78 -3.30 -7.40 17.57
N ASP A 79 -3.20 -6.88 16.34
CA ASP A 79 -2.27 -5.80 15.98
C ASP A 79 -2.94 -4.43 15.87
N TYR A 80 -4.14 -4.24 16.43
CA TYR A 80 -4.98 -3.04 16.21
C TYR A 80 -4.23 -1.71 16.37
N PHE A 81 -3.34 -1.61 17.37
CA PHE A 81 -2.59 -0.38 17.66
C PHE A 81 -1.33 -0.19 16.80
N THR A 82 -0.88 -1.22 16.08
CA THR A 82 0.33 -1.20 15.27
C THR A 82 0.03 -1.26 13.77
N VAL A 83 -1.20 -1.62 13.37
CA VAL A 83 -1.60 -1.70 11.98
C VAL A 83 -1.72 -0.32 11.33
N ALA A 84 -1.22 -0.23 10.11
CA ALA A 84 -1.45 0.92 9.23
C ALA A 84 -2.79 0.80 8.48
N ASN A 85 -3.26 1.93 7.91
CA ASN A 85 -4.53 2.07 7.18
C ASN A 85 -4.77 0.99 6.10
N HIS A 86 -3.71 0.45 5.50
CA HIS A 86 -3.82 -0.58 4.46
C HIS A 86 -4.34 -1.94 4.98
N HIS A 87 -4.22 -2.23 6.28
CA HIS A 87 -4.80 -3.44 6.89
C HIS A 87 -6.33 -3.39 6.88
N PHE A 88 -6.91 -2.25 7.24
CA PHE A 88 -8.34 -2.00 7.12
C PHE A 88 -8.80 -2.10 5.67
N MET A 89 -7.99 -1.59 4.74
CA MET A 89 -8.28 -1.69 3.30
C MET A 89 -8.31 -3.15 2.81
N PHE A 90 -7.40 -4.03 3.28
CA PHE A 90 -7.46 -5.46 2.97
C PHE A 90 -8.79 -6.09 3.42
N VAL A 91 -9.17 -5.89 4.69
CA VAL A 91 -10.41 -6.43 5.26
C VAL A 91 -11.63 -5.99 4.46
N LEU A 92 -11.75 -4.68 4.23
CA LEU A 92 -12.89 -4.10 3.52
C LEU A 92 -12.94 -4.53 2.05
N MET A 93 -11.79 -4.64 1.38
CA MET A 93 -11.74 -5.09 -0.01
C MET A 93 -12.11 -6.56 -0.15
N VAL A 94 -11.66 -7.42 0.78
CA VAL A 94 -12.08 -8.83 0.84
C VAL A 94 -13.58 -8.93 1.10
N GLY A 95 -14.11 -8.15 2.05
CA GLY A 95 -15.55 -8.08 2.30
C GLY A 95 -16.35 -7.68 1.05
N ALA A 96 -15.87 -6.70 0.30
CA ALA A 96 -16.48 -6.28 -0.97
C ALA A 96 -16.46 -7.41 -2.02
N VAL A 97 -15.36 -8.18 -2.11
CA VAL A 97 -15.26 -9.34 -3.02
C VAL A 97 -16.17 -10.48 -2.59
N ILE A 98 -16.31 -10.77 -1.29
CA ILE A 98 -17.27 -11.76 -0.78
C ILE A 98 -18.69 -11.35 -1.17
N SER A 99 -19.07 -10.10 -0.88
CA SER A 99 -20.39 -9.56 -1.23
C SER A 99 -20.65 -9.63 -2.75
N TYR A 100 -19.62 -9.36 -3.57
CA TYR A 100 -19.72 -9.49 -5.02
C TYR A 100 -19.91 -10.94 -5.47
N ASN A 101 -19.15 -11.89 -4.92
CA ASN A 101 -19.29 -13.29 -5.30
C ASN A 101 -20.67 -13.86 -4.95
N TYR A 102 -21.27 -13.37 -3.87
CA TYR A 102 -22.63 -13.78 -3.47
C TYR A 102 -23.72 -13.14 -4.33
N HIS A 103 -23.71 -11.81 -4.50
CA HIS A 103 -24.78 -11.10 -5.21
C HIS A 103 -24.58 -10.94 -6.72
N GLN A 104 -23.36 -11.13 -7.23
CA GLN A 104 -22.97 -10.91 -8.63
C GLN A 104 -23.26 -9.49 -9.17
N ARG A 105 -23.39 -8.51 -8.26
CA ARG A 105 -23.70 -7.10 -8.58
C ARG A 105 -22.41 -6.28 -8.79
N LYS A 106 -21.98 -6.19 -10.06
CA LYS A 106 -20.77 -5.45 -10.46
C LYS A 106 -20.84 -3.96 -10.15
N ASP A 107 -22.03 -3.39 -10.26
CA ASP A 107 -22.35 -2.00 -9.93
C ASP A 107 -22.06 -1.69 -8.45
N ILE A 108 -22.50 -2.57 -7.55
CA ILE A 108 -22.29 -2.42 -6.11
C ILE A 108 -20.81 -2.57 -5.76
N LEU A 109 -20.13 -3.59 -6.33
CA LEU A 109 -18.69 -3.75 -6.12
C LEU A 109 -17.92 -2.50 -6.55
N PHE A 110 -18.25 -1.95 -7.73
CA PHE A 110 -17.60 -0.74 -8.24
C PHE A 110 -17.74 0.43 -7.26
N ILE A 111 -18.96 0.68 -6.76
CA ILE A 111 -19.24 1.76 -5.80
C ILE A 111 -18.48 1.52 -4.49
N ASN A 112 -18.48 0.29 -3.97
CA ASN A 112 -17.77 -0.04 -2.74
C ASN A 112 -16.26 0.18 -2.86
N ILE A 113 -15.66 -0.24 -3.98
CA ILE A 113 -14.23 -0.04 -4.25
C ILE A 113 -13.90 1.44 -4.43
N GLN A 114 -14.75 2.20 -5.12
CA GLN A 114 -14.59 3.65 -5.26
C GLN A 114 -14.60 4.33 -3.89
N TRP A 115 -15.62 4.07 -3.06
CA TRP A 115 -15.73 4.67 -1.74
C TRP A 115 -14.60 4.25 -0.82
N LEU A 116 -14.23 2.97 -0.81
CA LEU A 116 -13.10 2.48 -0.04
C LEU A 116 -11.82 3.26 -0.39
N LEU A 117 -11.53 3.42 -1.68
CA LEU A 117 -10.35 4.14 -2.14
C LEU A 117 -10.39 5.62 -1.77
N VAL A 118 -11.54 6.29 -1.97
CA VAL A 118 -11.73 7.70 -1.58
C VAL A 118 -11.55 7.89 -0.08
N LEU A 119 -12.19 7.05 0.74
CA LEU A 119 -12.15 7.15 2.19
C LEU A 119 -10.74 6.92 2.73
N VAL A 120 -10.01 5.93 2.23
CA VAL A 120 -8.63 5.65 2.69
C VAL A 120 -7.70 6.81 2.36
N ILE A 121 -7.79 7.38 1.15
CA ILE A 121 -6.94 8.51 0.75
C ILE A 121 -7.34 9.78 1.53
N ALA A 122 -8.65 10.06 1.64
CA ALA A 122 -9.14 11.22 2.39
C ALA A 122 -8.81 11.14 3.88
N ALA A 123 -8.91 9.96 4.49
CA ALA A 123 -8.48 9.74 5.87
C ALA A 123 -6.98 10.00 6.05
N SER A 124 -6.15 9.62 5.06
CA SER A 124 -4.72 9.93 5.10
C SER A 124 -4.45 11.44 5.00
N VAL A 125 -5.18 12.16 4.15
CA VAL A 125 -5.10 13.63 4.07
C VAL A 125 -5.49 14.28 5.39
N LEU A 126 -6.62 13.87 5.99
CA LEU A 126 -7.09 14.42 7.27
C LEU A 126 -6.07 14.15 8.38
N GLN A 127 -5.55 12.93 8.46
CA GLN A 127 -4.51 12.58 9.43
C GLN A 127 -3.26 13.48 9.29
N LYS A 128 -2.82 13.75 8.05
CA LYS A 128 -1.68 14.63 7.77
C LYS A 128 -1.95 16.08 8.17
N LEU A 129 -3.12 16.61 7.82
CA LEU A 129 -3.55 17.96 8.20
C LEU A 129 -3.66 18.14 9.72
N MET A 130 -4.05 17.09 10.45
CA MET A 130 -4.15 17.09 11.91
C MET A 130 -2.80 16.92 12.63
N SER A 131 -1.72 16.60 11.91
CA SER A 131 -0.39 16.40 12.48
C SER A 131 0.49 17.63 12.29
N PRO A 132 0.78 18.41 13.36
CA PRO A 132 1.66 19.58 13.25
C PRO A 132 3.03 19.25 12.68
N GLN A 133 3.59 18.09 13.05
CA GLN A 133 4.90 17.59 12.61
C GLN A 133 4.91 17.26 11.11
N PHE A 134 3.77 16.83 10.56
CA PHE A 134 3.66 16.60 9.12
C PHE A 134 3.58 17.94 8.38
N MET A 135 2.76 18.87 8.90
CA MET A 135 2.51 20.18 8.29
C MET A 135 3.73 21.10 8.28
N SER A 136 4.58 21.02 9.30
CA SER A 136 5.87 21.71 9.36
C SER A 136 6.93 21.08 8.44
N GLY A 137 6.74 19.82 8.04
CA GLY A 137 7.75 19.05 7.32
C GLY A 137 8.73 18.30 8.23
N ASP A 138 8.64 18.45 9.56
CA ASP A 138 9.55 17.82 10.53
C ASP A 138 9.53 16.30 10.44
N PHE A 139 8.36 15.71 10.16
CA PHE A 139 8.23 14.27 9.90
C PHE A 139 9.13 13.83 8.74
N TYR A 140 9.06 14.53 7.60
CA TYR A 140 9.88 14.22 6.44
C TYR A 140 11.35 14.51 6.68
N TYR A 141 11.65 15.61 7.37
CA TYR A 141 13.01 15.98 7.77
C TYR A 141 13.66 14.88 8.60
N PHE A 142 12.97 14.41 9.63
CA PHE A 142 13.40 13.28 10.46
C PHE A 142 13.60 12.01 9.62
N MET A 143 12.62 11.66 8.78
CA MET A 143 12.66 10.42 8.00
C MET A 143 13.76 10.42 6.92
N MET A 144 14.02 11.57 6.27
CA MET A 144 15.09 11.70 5.26
C MET A 144 16.49 11.69 5.89
N ASN A 145 16.68 12.40 7.02
CA ASN A 145 17.98 12.42 7.71
C ASN A 145 18.37 11.06 8.32
N ARG A 146 17.39 10.16 8.50
CA ARG A 146 17.60 8.77 8.92
C ARG A 146 17.59 7.76 7.77
N GLY A 147 17.51 8.22 6.51
CA GLY A 147 17.57 7.35 5.34
C GLY A 147 16.34 6.45 5.12
N PHE A 148 15.21 6.71 5.79
CA PHE A 148 13.98 5.92 5.61
C PHE A 148 13.20 6.30 4.35
N LEU A 149 13.53 7.43 3.73
CA LEU A 149 12.91 7.90 2.50
C LEU A 149 13.95 8.03 1.40
N PHE A 150 13.50 7.78 0.16
CA PHE A 150 14.34 7.82 -1.04
C PHE A 150 15.61 6.97 -0.95
N GLN A 151 15.58 5.86 -0.19
CA GLN A 151 16.76 5.05 0.13
C GLN A 151 17.60 4.71 -1.12
N SER A 152 16.93 4.34 -2.23
CA SER A 152 17.59 4.05 -3.51
C SER A 152 18.36 5.23 -4.12
N PHE A 153 17.91 6.47 -3.86
CA PHE A 153 18.53 7.68 -4.37
C PHE A 153 19.57 8.24 -3.41
N MET A 154 19.34 8.12 -2.09
CA MET A 154 20.23 8.67 -1.07
C MET A 154 21.63 8.06 -1.19
N ASN A 155 21.75 6.76 -1.49
CA ASN A 155 23.05 6.09 -1.67
C ASN A 155 23.91 6.68 -2.81
N VAL A 156 23.33 7.45 -3.73
CA VAL A 156 24.05 8.07 -4.85
C VAL A 156 24.56 9.48 -4.48
N VAL A 157 24.01 10.10 -3.44
CA VAL A 157 24.42 11.44 -2.99
C VAL A 157 25.73 11.33 -2.20
N PRO A 158 26.81 12.04 -2.59
CA PRO A 158 28.09 11.95 -1.88
C PRO A 158 27.97 12.33 -0.41
N GLY A 159 28.51 11.51 0.49
CA GLY A 159 28.53 11.76 1.94
C GLY A 159 27.20 11.52 2.66
N SER A 160 26.10 11.25 1.95
CA SER A 160 24.78 11.05 2.57
C SER A 160 24.75 9.86 3.54
N VAL A 161 25.39 8.74 3.17
CA VAL A 161 25.41 7.52 3.97
C VAL A 161 26.16 7.74 5.28
N GLU A 162 27.26 8.50 5.25
CA GLU A 162 28.02 8.87 6.45
C GLU A 162 27.19 9.78 7.37
N ILE A 163 26.50 10.78 6.80
CA ILE A 163 25.61 11.68 7.55
C ILE A 163 24.46 10.89 8.19
N ILE A 164 23.81 9.99 7.44
CA ILE A 164 22.71 9.15 7.93
C ILE A 164 23.19 8.29 9.11
N ASN A 165 24.31 7.58 8.95
CA ASN A 165 24.87 6.75 10.01
C ASN A 165 25.22 7.59 11.26
N SER A 166 25.82 8.77 11.08
CA SER A 166 26.11 9.67 12.18
C SER A 166 24.85 10.16 12.89
N ASN A 167 23.78 10.49 12.16
CA ASN A 167 22.51 10.89 12.74
C ASN A 167 21.83 9.73 13.50
N ASP A 168 21.94 8.50 12.97
CA ASP A 168 21.42 7.30 13.64
C ASP A 168 22.16 7.01 14.94
N ASP A 169 23.49 7.17 14.98
CA ASP A 169 24.29 7.02 16.20
C ASP A 169 23.92 8.07 17.25
N LEU A 170 23.76 9.34 16.83
CA LEU A 170 23.28 10.41 17.70
C LEU A 170 21.90 10.08 18.27
N PHE A 171 20.96 9.63 17.43
CA PHE A 171 19.63 9.25 17.88
C PHE A 171 19.65 8.05 18.85
N ALA A 172 20.48 7.04 18.56
CA ALA A 172 20.64 5.88 19.42
C ALA A 172 21.22 6.25 20.80
N SER A 173 22.17 7.19 20.85
CA SER A 173 22.70 7.72 22.11
C SER A 173 21.66 8.49 22.92
N LEU A 174 20.86 9.34 22.27
CA LEU A 174 19.77 10.06 22.93
C LEU A 174 18.74 9.09 23.50
N LYS A 175 18.37 8.05 22.77
CA LYS A 175 17.41 7.03 23.24
C LYS A 175 17.90 6.27 24.48
N LYS A 176 19.22 6.16 24.69
CA LYS A 176 19.82 5.53 25.87
C LYS A 176 19.97 6.49 27.06
N SER A 177 19.86 7.79 26.83
CA SER A 177 19.99 8.80 27.87
C SER A 177 18.73 8.88 28.75
N ASP A 178 18.88 9.38 29.98
CA ASP A 178 17.75 9.60 30.88
C ASP A 178 16.84 10.69 30.31
N PRO A 179 15.55 10.40 30.02
CA PRO A 179 14.62 11.37 29.45
C PRO A 179 14.39 12.59 30.36
N ASN A 180 14.66 12.49 31.66
CA ASN A 180 14.51 13.60 32.61
C ASN A 180 15.61 14.66 32.46
N LEU A 181 16.70 14.36 31.74
CA LEU A 181 17.79 15.32 31.52
C LEU A 181 17.48 16.36 30.44
N GLY A 182 16.38 16.20 29.68
CA GLY A 182 15.96 17.15 28.65
C GLY A 182 16.99 17.33 27.52
N LEU A 183 17.82 16.31 27.28
CA LEU A 183 18.82 16.35 26.22
C LEU A 183 18.14 16.45 24.85
N THR A 184 18.74 17.25 23.97
CA THR A 184 18.30 17.41 22.58
C THR A 184 19.47 17.12 21.64
N ILE A 185 19.14 16.67 20.43
CA ILE A 185 20.11 16.49 19.37
C ILE A 185 19.69 17.32 18.17
N THR A 186 20.67 17.73 17.37
CA THR A 186 20.44 18.37 16.08
C THR A 186 21.04 17.49 15.00
N PHE A 187 20.20 17.08 14.05
CA PHE A 187 20.66 16.29 12.92
C PHE A 187 21.48 17.14 11.96
N ARG A 188 22.44 16.49 11.32
CA ARG A 188 23.15 17.04 10.17
C ARG A 188 22.30 16.79 8.94
N ASP A 189 22.07 17.84 8.18
CA ASP A 189 21.30 17.77 6.94
C ASP A 189 22.01 16.90 5.90
N VAL A 190 21.32 15.87 5.41
CA VAL A 190 21.82 15.02 4.30
C VAL A 190 21.92 15.79 2.97
N VAL A 191 21.17 16.87 2.81
CA VAL A 191 21.25 17.81 1.67
C VAL A 191 21.00 19.24 2.16
N PRO A 192 21.63 20.27 1.57
CA PRO A 192 21.40 21.66 1.98
C PRO A 192 19.92 22.05 1.91
N ASN A 193 19.46 22.83 2.89
CA ASN A 193 18.08 23.34 2.99
C ASN A 193 17.01 22.23 3.09
N LEU A 194 17.36 21.08 3.70
CA LEU A 194 16.46 19.94 3.80
C LEU A 194 15.13 20.31 4.46
N GLY A 195 15.12 21.16 5.48
CA GLY A 195 13.89 21.60 6.13
C GLY A 195 12.86 22.20 5.17
N VAL A 196 13.28 23.10 4.28
CA VAL A 196 12.40 23.72 3.26
C VAL A 196 11.92 22.68 2.26
N ILE A 197 12.83 21.80 1.79
CA ILE A 197 12.49 20.72 0.86
C ILE A 197 11.42 19.80 1.46
N CYS A 198 11.59 19.41 2.72
CA CYS A 198 10.64 18.55 3.44
C CYS A 198 9.28 19.22 3.65
N GLN A 199 9.25 20.52 3.95
CA GLN A 199 8.01 21.27 4.06
C GLN A 199 7.26 21.34 2.73
N VAL A 200 7.94 21.69 1.62
CA VAL A 200 7.36 21.71 0.27
C VAL A 200 6.84 20.31 -0.11
N PHE A 201 7.62 19.28 0.21
CA PHE A 201 7.24 17.89 -0.07
C PHE A 201 5.99 17.46 0.73
N ALA A 202 5.86 17.88 1.98
CA ALA A 202 4.69 17.60 2.81
C ALA A 202 3.40 18.16 2.21
N TRP A 203 3.40 19.44 1.86
CA TRP A 203 2.24 20.10 1.26
C TRP A 203 1.92 19.57 -0.13
N THR A 204 2.94 19.24 -0.93
CA THR A 204 2.75 18.61 -2.23
C THR A 204 2.07 17.24 -2.10
N THR A 205 2.46 16.46 -1.09
CA THR A 205 1.85 15.15 -0.81
C THR A 205 0.37 15.29 -0.45
N ILE A 206 0.04 16.21 0.48
CA ILE A 206 -1.35 16.51 0.86
C ILE A 206 -2.18 16.94 -0.34
N ALA A 207 -1.66 17.88 -1.14
CA ALA A 207 -2.36 18.39 -2.31
C ALA A 207 -2.61 17.28 -3.34
N MET A 208 -1.60 16.44 -3.62
CA MET A 208 -1.74 15.34 -4.57
C MET A 208 -2.77 14.30 -4.13
N GLU A 209 -2.74 13.89 -2.86
CA GLU A 209 -3.72 12.94 -2.31
C GLU A 209 -5.14 13.51 -2.33
N LEU A 210 -5.32 14.78 -1.96
CA LEU A 210 -6.61 15.45 -2.00
C LEU A 210 -7.15 15.55 -3.43
N LEU A 211 -6.28 15.87 -4.40
CA LEU A 211 -6.63 15.90 -5.82
C LEU A 211 -7.07 14.51 -6.31
N VAL A 212 -6.33 13.45 -5.96
CA VAL A 212 -6.68 12.06 -6.33
C VAL A 212 -8.01 11.63 -5.72
N ALA A 213 -8.20 11.86 -4.42
CA ALA A 213 -9.45 11.54 -3.72
C ALA A 213 -10.65 12.27 -4.36
N SER A 214 -10.50 13.56 -4.63
CA SER A 214 -11.54 14.38 -5.28
C SER A 214 -11.83 13.89 -6.71
N ALA A 215 -10.79 13.57 -7.48
CA ALA A 215 -10.93 13.05 -8.84
C ALA A 215 -11.64 11.69 -8.88
N LEU A 216 -11.33 10.80 -7.93
CA LEU A 216 -11.98 9.50 -7.77
C LEU A 216 -13.43 9.62 -7.32
N LEU A 217 -13.74 10.58 -6.44
CA LEU A 217 -15.12 10.83 -6.01
C LEU A 217 -15.97 11.37 -7.17
N LEU A 218 -15.46 12.36 -7.90
CA LEU A 218 -16.24 13.09 -8.91
C LEU A 218 -16.27 12.40 -10.28
N LYS A 219 -15.16 11.80 -10.70
CA LYS A 219 -14.96 11.26 -12.06
C LYS A 219 -14.14 9.95 -12.05
N PRO A 220 -14.60 8.88 -11.34
CA PRO A 220 -13.83 7.66 -11.10
C PRO A 220 -13.38 6.92 -12.38
N LYS A 221 -14.09 7.10 -13.49
CA LYS A 221 -13.88 6.38 -14.75
C LYS A 221 -13.01 7.14 -15.77
N LYS A 222 -12.70 8.41 -15.51
CA LYS A 222 -11.99 9.27 -16.47
C LYS A 222 -10.50 8.93 -16.49
N THR A 223 -9.89 8.97 -17.67
CA THR A 223 -8.48 8.66 -17.87
C THR A 223 -7.56 9.48 -16.97
N TRP A 224 -7.80 10.79 -16.86
CA TRP A 224 -6.96 11.70 -16.07
C TRP A 224 -6.98 11.35 -14.57
N THR A 225 -8.12 10.92 -14.02
CA THR A 225 -8.24 10.44 -12.62
C THR A 225 -7.29 9.27 -12.37
N HIS A 226 -7.24 8.32 -13.30
CA HIS A 226 -6.33 7.17 -13.20
C HIS A 226 -4.87 7.55 -13.39
N LEU A 227 -4.57 8.51 -14.26
CA LEU A 227 -3.20 9.03 -14.41
C LEU A 227 -2.72 9.69 -13.13
N LEU A 228 -3.57 10.47 -12.44
CA LEU A 228 -3.25 11.02 -11.13
C LEU A 228 -3.03 9.92 -10.08
N LEU A 229 -3.92 8.91 -10.04
CA LEU A 229 -3.75 7.78 -9.12
C LEU A 229 -2.45 7.01 -9.39
N ILE A 230 -2.11 6.76 -10.66
CA ILE A 230 -0.85 6.11 -11.06
C ILE A 230 0.36 6.96 -10.66
N LEU A 231 0.32 8.28 -10.91
CA LEU A 231 1.39 9.20 -10.54
C LEU A 231 1.61 9.19 -9.02
N MET A 232 0.53 9.22 -8.23
CA MET A 232 0.61 9.13 -6.78
C MET A 232 1.21 7.79 -6.33
N ILE A 233 0.77 6.66 -6.89
CA ILE A 233 1.32 5.33 -6.57
C ILE A 233 2.82 5.26 -6.87
N ILE A 234 3.24 5.71 -8.05
CA ILE A 234 4.67 5.72 -8.44
C ILE A 234 5.46 6.67 -7.55
N GLY A 235 4.93 7.86 -7.28
CA GLY A 235 5.55 8.83 -6.37
C GLY A 235 5.80 8.22 -5.00
N ILE A 236 4.79 7.56 -4.42
CA ILE A 236 4.95 6.87 -3.13
C ILE A 236 6.00 5.77 -3.25
N LEU A 237 5.93 4.87 -4.24
CA LEU A 237 6.93 3.80 -4.45
C LEU A 237 8.37 4.32 -4.55
N CYS A 238 8.58 5.47 -5.19
CA CYS A 238 9.90 6.11 -5.30
C CYS A 238 10.38 6.71 -3.97
N THR A 239 9.45 7.19 -3.15
CA THR A 239 9.76 7.84 -1.86
C THR A 239 9.91 6.83 -0.72
N ARG A 240 9.08 5.78 -0.71
CA ARG A 240 9.00 4.75 0.32
C ARG A 240 8.46 3.46 -0.29
N ILE A 241 9.06 2.32 0.04
CA ILE A 241 8.72 1.03 -0.56
C ILE A 241 7.50 0.40 0.15
N GLU A 242 6.35 1.08 0.12
CA GLU A 242 5.07 0.63 0.70
C GLU A 242 4.32 -0.32 -0.26
N THR A 243 4.99 -1.38 -0.72
CA THR A 243 4.53 -2.24 -1.83
C THR A 243 3.17 -2.87 -1.60
N GLY A 244 2.87 -3.28 -0.35
CA GLY A 244 1.57 -3.84 0.02
C GLY A 244 0.43 -2.83 -0.13
N PHE A 245 0.62 -1.59 0.29
CA PHE A 245 -0.41 -0.58 0.10
C PHE A 245 -0.55 -0.16 -1.37
N MET A 246 0.56 -0.03 -2.08
CA MET A 246 0.58 0.41 -3.47
C MET A 246 -0.10 -0.59 -4.42
N ALA A 247 0.12 -1.90 -4.23
CA ALA A 247 -0.58 -2.90 -5.01
C ALA A 247 -2.10 -2.93 -4.71
N LEU A 248 -2.53 -2.65 -3.48
CA LEU A 248 -3.96 -2.52 -3.14
C LEU A 248 -4.62 -1.35 -3.88
N LEU A 249 -3.98 -0.18 -3.88
CA LEU A 249 -4.46 0.99 -4.63
C LEU A 249 -4.52 0.69 -6.14
N ALA A 250 -3.52 -0.01 -6.66
CA ALA A 250 -3.48 -0.41 -8.06
C ALA A 250 -4.54 -1.47 -8.42
N ILE A 251 -4.86 -2.40 -7.51
CA ILE A 251 -5.97 -3.36 -7.68
C ILE A 251 -7.31 -2.62 -7.76
N CYS A 252 -7.53 -1.63 -6.88
CA CYS A 252 -8.72 -0.78 -6.95
C CYS A 252 -8.76 -0.01 -8.28
N GLY A 253 -7.64 0.58 -8.70
CA GLY A 253 -7.51 1.26 -9.99
C GLY A 253 -7.82 0.35 -11.18
N LEU A 254 -7.37 -0.91 -11.14
CA LEU A 254 -7.68 -1.94 -12.15
C LEU A 254 -9.17 -2.25 -12.23
N MET A 255 -9.85 -2.34 -11.09
CA MET A 255 -11.30 -2.57 -11.02
C MET A 255 -12.12 -1.38 -11.52
N LEU A 256 -11.66 -0.15 -11.25
CA LEU A 256 -12.36 1.08 -11.60
C LEU A 256 -12.13 1.52 -13.06
N SER A 257 -11.03 1.10 -13.68
CA SER A 257 -10.65 1.57 -15.01
C SER A 257 -11.45 0.93 -16.14
N GLU A 258 -11.88 1.76 -17.11
CA GLU A 258 -12.53 1.28 -18.34
C GLU A 258 -11.52 1.03 -19.48
N LYS A 259 -10.40 1.76 -19.51
CA LYS A 259 -9.45 1.74 -20.63
C LYS A 259 -8.44 0.60 -20.49
N GLY A 260 -8.30 -0.20 -21.55
CA GLY A 260 -7.39 -1.35 -21.57
C GLY A 260 -5.92 -1.03 -21.27
N PHE A 261 -5.41 0.11 -21.75
CA PHE A 261 -4.01 0.49 -21.50
C PHE A 261 -3.74 0.81 -20.02
N LEU A 262 -4.67 1.51 -19.34
CA LEU A 262 -4.57 1.81 -17.91
C LEU A 262 -4.60 0.52 -17.08
N LYS A 263 -5.48 -0.41 -17.43
CA LYS A 263 -5.52 -1.75 -16.81
C LYS A 263 -4.17 -2.46 -16.94
N GLY A 264 -3.53 -2.37 -18.11
CA GLY A 264 -2.18 -2.89 -18.33
C GLY A 264 -1.15 -2.26 -17.37
N ILE A 265 -1.17 -0.94 -17.21
CA ILE A 265 -0.27 -0.23 -16.28
C ILE A 265 -0.49 -0.71 -14.84
N TYR A 266 -1.75 -0.81 -14.39
CA TYR A 266 -2.04 -1.31 -13.04
C TYR A 266 -1.54 -2.74 -12.84
N VAL A 267 -1.73 -3.65 -13.80
CA VAL A 267 -1.21 -5.02 -13.72
C VAL A 267 0.31 -5.04 -13.59
N ILE A 268 1.02 -4.16 -14.31
CA ILE A 268 2.48 -4.02 -14.19
C ILE A 268 2.86 -3.56 -12.79
N ILE A 269 2.21 -2.51 -12.27
CA ILE A 269 2.45 -2.00 -10.91
C ILE A 269 2.22 -3.10 -9.86
N ILE A 270 1.09 -3.80 -9.94
CA ILE A 270 0.73 -4.87 -9.00
C ILE A 270 1.76 -5.99 -9.04
N THR A 271 2.13 -6.45 -10.24
CA THR A 271 3.12 -7.51 -10.42
C THR A 271 4.49 -7.09 -9.91
N GLY A 272 4.90 -5.84 -10.16
CA GLY A 272 6.13 -5.27 -9.62
C GLY A 272 6.14 -5.23 -8.10
N CYS A 273 5.04 -4.80 -7.47
CA CYS A 273 4.90 -4.82 -6.01
C CYS A 273 4.96 -6.25 -5.46
N ILE A 274 4.25 -7.20 -6.07
CA ILE A 274 4.29 -8.62 -5.69
C ILE A 274 5.72 -9.16 -5.78
N LEU A 275 6.45 -8.84 -6.84
CA LEU A 275 7.84 -9.27 -7.01
C LEU A 275 8.74 -8.67 -5.93
N LEU A 276 8.61 -7.38 -5.61
CA LEU A 276 9.36 -6.72 -4.55
C LEU A 276 9.08 -7.31 -3.16
N ILE A 277 7.82 -7.66 -2.88
CA ILE A 277 7.45 -8.34 -1.63
C ILE A 277 8.07 -9.74 -1.60
N ALA A 278 7.96 -10.50 -2.69
CA ALA A 278 8.48 -11.86 -2.78
C ALA A 278 10.01 -11.92 -2.65
N THR A 279 10.74 -10.93 -3.16
CA THR A 279 12.20 -10.81 -3.01
C THR A 279 12.63 -10.23 -1.67
N ARG A 280 11.69 -9.93 -0.76
CA ARG A 280 11.93 -9.27 0.54
C ARG A 280 12.51 -7.86 0.47
N ILE A 281 12.80 -7.34 -0.73
CA ILE A 281 13.28 -5.97 -0.94
C ILE A 281 12.21 -4.96 -0.55
N GLY A 282 10.94 -5.30 -0.77
CA GLY A 282 9.81 -4.43 -0.51
C GLY A 282 9.04 -4.70 0.78
N MET A 283 9.59 -5.50 1.70
CA MET A 283 8.98 -5.71 3.01
C MET A 283 9.34 -4.57 3.94
N HIS A 284 8.34 -3.74 4.26
CA HIS A 284 8.36 -2.76 5.35
C HIS A 284 7.11 -2.94 6.21
#